data_AF-A0A6M0F7S8-F1
#
_entry.id   AF-A0A6M0F7S8-F1
#
_cell.length_a   1.000
_cell.length_b   1.000
_cell.length_c   1.000
_cell.angle_alpha   90.00
_cell.angle_beta   90.00
_cell.angle_gamma   90.00
#
_symmetry.space_group_name_H-M   'P 1'
#
loop_
_entity.id
_entity.type
_entity.pdbx_description
1 polymer ?
#
loop_
_entity_poly.entity_id
_entity_poly.type
_entity_poly.pdbx_seq_one_letter_code
_entity_poly.pdbx_strand_id
1 'polypeptide(L)'
;QILHARLAYGGVAATPVRAIAVETWLMGQPWTHATVLAAKEQLKTVFTPLSDLRGSADYRQRLIGNLFEKFFVDFDRDVTTMAEAGVAR
;
A
#
# COMPACT_ATOMS: atom_id res chain seq x y z
N GLN A 1 6.42 10.74 -11.00
CA GLN A 1 7.34 10.10 -10.03
C GLN A 1 6.78 10.33 -8.63
N ILE A 2 7.07 9.43 -7.69
CA ILE A 2 6.61 9.53 -6.30
C ILE A 2 7.49 10.55 -5.57
N LEU A 3 6.89 11.66 -5.14
CA LEU A 3 7.59 12.74 -4.43
C LEU A 3 7.54 12.59 -2.91
N HIS A 4 6.49 11.95 -2.40
CA HIS A 4 6.31 11.67 -0.97
C HIS A 4 5.52 10.37 -0.81
N ALA A 5 5.93 9.54 0.15
CA ALA A 5 5.22 8.32 0.51
C ALA A 5 5.06 8.23 2.04
N ARG A 6 3.85 7.93 2.50
CA ARG A 6 3.55 7.58 3.90
C ARG A 6 2.60 6.39 3.93
N LEU A 7 3.10 5.25 4.39
CA LEU A 7 2.39 3.99 4.46
C LEU A 7 2.27 3.60 5.94
N ALA A 8 1.10 3.83 6.53
CA ALA A 8 0.79 3.50 7.91
C ALA A 8 -0.28 2.40 7.98
N TYR A 9 -0.07 1.41 8.84
CA TYR A 9 -0.96 0.26 9.00
C TYR A 9 -1.41 0.12 10.44
N GLY A 10 -2.72 -0.06 10.63
CA GLY A 10 -3.34 -0.43 11.90
C GLY A 10 -3.80 -1.89 11.89
N GLY A 11 -3.88 -2.51 13.07
CA GLY A 11 -4.38 -3.89 13.20
C GLY A 11 -3.44 -4.97 12.66
N VAL A 12 -2.18 -4.65 12.35
CA VAL A 12 -1.16 -5.62 11.91
C VAL A 12 0.01 -5.72 12.89
N ALA A 13 -0.01 -4.90 13.93
CA ALA A 13 0.93 -4.88 15.05
C ALA A 13 0.18 -4.41 16.32
N ALA A 14 0.85 -4.44 17.48
CA ALA A 14 0.25 -4.00 18.74
C ALA A 14 -0.18 -2.52 18.73
N THR A 15 0.52 -1.69 17.96
CA THR A 15 0.22 -0.27 17.72
C THR A 15 0.23 0.03 16.22
N PRO A 16 -0.33 1.15 15.76
CA PRO A 16 -0.14 1.61 14.38
C PRO A 16 1.36 1.75 14.06
N VAL A 17 1.80 1.23 12.90
CA VAL A 17 3.21 1.24 12.48
C VAL A 17 3.32 1.73 11.03
N ARG A 18 4.43 2.43 10.74
CA ARG A 18 4.78 2.87 9.39
C ARG A 18 5.79 1.96 8.71
N ALA A 19 5.62 1.74 7.41
CA ALA A 19 6.56 0.99 6.57
C ALA A 19 7.72 1.86 6.06
N ILE A 20 8.51 2.45 6.99
CA ILE A 20 9.50 3.50 6.68
C ILE A 20 10.52 3.07 5.60
N ALA A 21 10.97 1.82 5.62
CA ALA A 21 11.89 1.30 4.61
C ALA A 21 11.28 1.32 3.20
N VAL A 22 10.01 0.92 3.07
CA VAL A 22 9.28 0.92 1.79
C VAL A 22 8.96 2.33 1.35
N GLU A 23 8.53 3.20 2.27
CA GLU A 23 8.33 4.62 1.98
C GLU A 23 9.58 5.26 1.38
N THR A 24 10.74 4.99 1.98
CA THR A 24 12.03 5.51 1.52
C THR A 24 12.40 4.95 0.14
N TRP A 25 12.19 3.65 -0.09
CA TRP A 25 12.45 3.02 -1.38
C TRP A 25 11.54 3.55 -2.50
N LEU A 26 10.29 3.89 -2.18
CA LEU A 26 9.33 4.43 -3.14
C LEU A 26 9.71 5.83 -3.65
N MET A 27 10.46 6.62 -2.88
CA MET A 27 10.83 7.97 -3.27
C MET A 27 11.59 7.97 -4.62
N GLY A 28 11.12 8.79 -5.57
CA GLY A 28 11.70 8.90 -6.91
C GLY A 28 11.28 7.80 -7.89
N GLN A 29 10.67 6.70 -7.42
CA GLN A 29 10.14 5.65 -8.31
C GLN A 29 8.96 6.17 -9.14
N PRO A 30 8.71 5.62 -10.34
CA PRO A 30 7.50 5.94 -11.09
C PRO A 30 6.27 5.30 -10.43
N TRP A 31 5.12 5.99 -10.45
CA TRP A 31 3.86 5.43 -9.92
C TRP A 31 3.22 4.52 -10.98
N THR A 32 3.64 3.26 -11.01
CA THR A 32 3.19 2.25 -11.98
C THR A 32 2.86 0.94 -11.27
N HIS A 33 2.11 0.09 -11.96
CA HIS A 33 1.77 -1.24 -11.44
C HIS A 33 3.01 -2.07 -11.09
N ALA A 34 4.08 -1.98 -11.89
CA ALA A 34 5.34 -2.68 -11.62
C ALA A 34 5.99 -2.21 -10.31
N THR A 35 6.03 -0.90 -10.06
CA THR A 35 6.53 -0.34 -8.79
C THR A 35 5.70 -0.81 -7.61
N VAL A 36 4.37 -0.88 -7.78
CA VAL A 36 3.44 -1.32 -6.73
C VAL A 36 3.63 -2.81 -6.40
N LEU A 37 3.78 -3.68 -7.39
CA LEU A 37 4.09 -5.09 -7.16
C LEU A 37 5.43 -5.28 -6.45
N ALA A 38 6.46 -4.52 -6.82
CA ALA A 38 7.76 -4.58 -6.14
C ALA A 38 7.68 -4.11 -4.67
N ALA A 39 6.94 -3.03 -4.39
CA ALA A 39 6.71 -2.57 -3.02
C ALA A 39 5.85 -3.55 -2.21
N LYS A 40 4.86 -4.21 -2.85
CA LYS A 40 4.03 -5.25 -2.23
C LYS A 40 4.88 -6.39 -1.69
N GLU A 41 5.89 -6.84 -2.43
CA GLU A 41 6.82 -7.88 -1.97
C GLU A 41 7.67 -7.39 -0.78
N GLN A 42 8.15 -6.14 -0.81
CA GLN A 42 8.90 -5.58 0.32
C GLN A 42 8.04 -5.44 1.58
N LEU A 43 6.77 -5.05 1.45
CA LEU A 43 5.85 -4.93 2.58
C LEU A 43 5.67 -6.26 3.35
N LYS A 44 5.86 -7.41 2.70
CA LYS A 44 5.81 -8.74 3.35
C LYS A 44 6.96 -9.00 4.32
N THR A 45 7.97 -8.14 4.41
CA THR A 45 9.09 -8.33 5.35
C THR A 45 9.14 -7.28 6.44
N VAL A 46 8.28 -6.25 6.35
CA VAL A 46 8.31 -5.07 7.23
C VAL A 46 7.54 -5.28 8.52
N PHE A 47 6.60 -6.22 8.53
CA PHE A 47 5.69 -6.46 9.65
C PHE A 47 5.77 -7.90 10.15
N THR A 48 5.55 -8.07 11.45
CA THR A 48 5.44 -9.38 12.11
C THR A 48 4.08 -9.47 12.81
N PRO A 49 2.99 -9.70 12.06
CA PRO A 49 1.65 -9.70 12.61
C PRO A 49 1.40 -10.87 13.55
N LEU A 50 0.59 -10.61 14.56
CA LEU A 50 0.11 -11.63 15.50
C LEU A 50 -1.20 -12.24 14.99
N SER A 51 -1.42 -13.51 15.31
CA SER A 51 -2.71 -14.17 15.14
C SER A 51 -3.60 -13.89 16.34
N ASP A 52 -4.90 -13.63 16.11
CA ASP A 52 -5.93 -13.54 17.15
C ASP A 52 -7.29 -14.02 16.62
N LEU A 53 -8.37 -13.86 17.42
CA LEU A 53 -9.74 -14.23 17.05
C LEU A 53 -10.28 -13.57 15.77
N ARG A 54 -9.70 -12.44 15.35
CA ARG A 54 -10.13 -11.66 14.19
C ARG A 54 -9.36 -12.03 12.91
N GLY A 55 -8.27 -12.79 13.01
CA GLY A 55 -7.53 -13.25 11.85
C GLY A 55 -6.12 -13.76 12.16
N SER A 56 -5.61 -14.60 11.27
CA SER A 56 -4.26 -15.16 11.36
C SER A 56 -3.18 -14.15 10.95
N ALA A 57 -1.96 -14.38 11.44
CA ALA A 57 -0.76 -13.64 11.04
C ALA A 57 -0.56 -13.66 9.53
N ASP A 58 -0.66 -14.82 8.87
CA ASP A 58 -0.51 -14.97 7.41
C ASP A 58 -1.57 -14.16 6.65
N TYR A 59 -2.82 -14.19 7.10
CA TYR A 59 -3.88 -13.38 6.51
C TYR A 59 -3.57 -11.89 6.61
N ARG A 60 -3.17 -11.41 7.80
CA ARG A 60 -2.77 -10.01 8.01
C ARG A 60 -1.57 -9.63 7.15
N GLN A 61 -0.60 -10.53 6.98
CA GLN A 61 0.57 -10.28 6.15
C GLN A 61 0.21 -10.08 4.68
N ARG A 62 -0.66 -10.92 4.14
CA ARG A 62 -1.17 -10.78 2.76
C ARG A 62 -1.99 -9.50 2.61
N LEU A 63 -2.78 -9.16 3.63
CA LEU A 63 -3.65 -7.99 3.62
C LEU A 63 -2.86 -6.68 3.47
N ILE A 64 -1.71 -6.52 4.14
CA ILE A 64 -0.85 -5.33 4.05
C ILE A 64 -0.50 -5.00 2.60
N GLY A 65 -0.01 -6.00 1.87
CA GLY A 65 0.36 -5.85 0.47
C GLY A 65 -0.83 -5.64 -0.46
N ASN A 66 -1.92 -6.39 -0.23
CA ASN A 66 -3.14 -6.28 -1.04
C ASN A 66 -3.84 -4.92 -0.88
N LEU A 67 -3.81 -4.32 0.32
CA LEU A 67 -4.38 -2.99 0.55
C LEU A 67 -3.60 -1.90 -0.20
N PHE A 68 -2.28 -2.04 -0.29
CA PHE A 68 -1.47 -1.11 -1.07
C PHE A 68 -1.72 -1.24 -2.58
N GLU A 69 -1.85 -2.46 -3.10
CA GLU A 69 -2.22 -2.70 -4.49
C GLU A 69 -3.64 -2.21 -4.80
N LYS A 70 -4.60 -2.45 -3.91
CA LYS A 70 -5.97 -1.92 -4.02
C LYS A 70 -5.96 -0.39 -4.11
N PHE A 71 -5.17 0.28 -3.30
CA PHE A 71 -5.04 1.75 -3.34
C PHE A 71 -4.57 2.24 -4.71
N PHE A 72 -3.62 1.56 -5.35
CA PHE A 72 -3.19 1.88 -6.72
C PHE A 72 -4.32 1.70 -7.74
N VAL A 73 -5.01 0.56 -7.70
CA VAL A 73 -6.09 0.25 -8.65
C VAL A 73 -7.27 1.22 -8.50
N ASP A 74 -7.66 1.55 -7.27
CA ASP A 74 -8.75 2.49 -7.02
C ASP A 74 -8.40 3.90 -7.49
N PHE A 75 -7.14 4.34 -7.29
CA PHE A 75 -6.68 5.63 -7.79
C PHE A 75 -6.78 5.74 -9.32
N ASP A 76 -6.43 4.68 -10.05
CA ASP A 76 -6.51 4.65 -11.52
C ASP A 76 -7.97 4.73 -12.01
N ARG A 77 -8.91 4.09 -11.29
CA ARG A 77 -10.34 4.22 -11.58
C ARG A 77 -10.85 5.63 -11.32
N ASP A 78 -10.48 6.24 -10.19
CA ASP A 78 -10.93 7.59 -9.85
C ASP A 78 -10.42 8.62 -10.87
N VAL A 79 -9.16 8.51 -11.31
CA VAL A 79 -8.61 9.37 -12.37
C VAL A 79 -9.37 9.18 -13.69
N THR A 80 -9.68 7.94 -14.06
CA THR A 80 -10.45 7.64 -15.27
C THR A 80 -11.87 8.22 -15.19
N THR A 81 -12.56 8.03 -14.06
CA THR A 81 -13.91 8.58 -13.83
C THR A 81 -13.90 10.11 -13.81
N MET A 82 -12.88 10.76 -13.23
CA MET A 82 -12.76 12.23 -13.23
C MET A 82 -12.45 12.79 -14.63
N ALA A 83 -11.66 12.07 -15.44
CA ALA A 83 -11.40 12.42 -16.82
C ALA A 83 -12.66 12.30 -17.69
N GLU A 84 -13.43 11.23 -17.51
CA GLU A 84 -14.73 11.02 -18.20
C GLU A 84 -15.79 12.04 -17.77
N ALA A 85 -15.79 12.44 -16.49
CA ALA A 85 -16.70 13.45 -15.95
C ALA A 85 -16.35 14.89 -16.35
N GLY A 86 -15.24 15.13 -17.07
CA GLY A 86 -14.82 16.46 -17.49
C GLY A 86 -14.38 17.39 -16.35
N VAL A 87 -14.08 16.84 -15.17
CA VAL A 87 -13.73 17.60 -13.95
C VAL A 87 -12.20 17.68 -13.74
N ALA A 88 -11.40 17.14 -14.66
CA ALA A 88 -9.95 17.26 -14.60
C ALA A 88 -9.50 18.69 -14.97
N ARG A 89 -9.29 19.55 -13.96
CA ARG A 89 -8.44 20.74 -14.03
C ARG A 89 -7.21 20.54 -13.15
#